data_AF-A0A8T2B4G5-F1
#
_entry.id   AF-A0A8T2B4G5-F1
#
_cell.length_a   1.000
_cell.length_b   1.000
_cell.length_c   1.000
_cell.angle_alpha   90.00
_cell.angle_beta   90.00
_cell.angle_gamma   90.00
#
_symmetry.space_group_name_H-M   'P 1'
#
loop_
_entity.id
_entity.type
_entity.pdbx_description
1 polymer ?
#
loop_
_entity_poly.entity_id
_entity_poly.type
_entity_poly.pdbx_seq_one_letter_code
_entity_poly.pdbx_strand_id
1 'polypeptide(L)'
;MTTISDLPKELVEEIISRVPMKSMRAVRFTCKKWNRLYKSRSFIKMHIGGREMMIVLMDFNLYLMNVDVVDGDPSIETLGKLTFLNDSDQVKISEVFHCEGLLLCILSGDNNTRLVVWNPYCGQTRSIELRYSYISVKGCDTCSYAFGYVEKRKKNKSRRNHKILRFKDNDVSYHERDNFMGYDIYNFESDLWTTLDVTPHWYIKFFHLGISLKGNTYWCASERNPAALVDYIICFDFTRERFGPLLRLPFDGGIHDDVTLSCVREEKLSVLLQNDVRNPNVIEIWITTKIEADKVSWSKFLTVNTGPETLESFIIDEEKKVAMVLDDETFYILGEAGYFRELDLREPNHKGCYTHMCSYVPNLVQIKRPAGGGKRKLQSSLEKRRYDQKTSRLVALDKRIKKVNMNMNMGQTAQSSGGDVEKELKDAFKLYDIDCDGKISANELHVVMTWLGEKCTVESCVGMVQAIDVDGDGYISFEEFKTMMMRSMK
;
A
#
# COMPACT_ATOMS: atom_id res chain seq x y z
N MET A 1 43.89 -34.18 2.61
CA MET A 1 43.45 -33.16 1.62
C MET A 1 43.14 -31.89 2.38
N THR A 2 43.86 -30.81 2.13
CA THR A 2 43.48 -29.47 2.56
C THR A 2 42.20 -29.09 1.82
N THR A 3 41.16 -28.80 2.58
CA THR A 3 39.90 -28.28 2.05
C THR A 3 39.97 -26.76 2.07
N ILE A 4 39.18 -26.09 1.22
CA ILE A 4 39.07 -24.62 1.26
C ILE A 4 38.56 -24.11 2.62
N SER A 5 37.97 -24.98 3.46
CA SER A 5 37.60 -24.71 4.85
C SER A 5 38.79 -24.48 5.77
N ASP A 6 39.99 -24.94 5.37
CA ASP A 6 41.25 -24.85 6.12
C ASP A 6 42.02 -23.55 5.81
N LEU A 7 41.54 -22.76 4.84
CA LEU A 7 42.10 -21.44 4.53
C LEU A 7 41.77 -20.40 5.63
N PRO A 8 42.61 -19.36 5.78
CA PRO A 8 42.31 -18.18 6.59
C PRO A 8 40.96 -17.58 6.26
N LYS A 9 40.26 -17.08 7.28
CA LYS A 9 38.89 -16.57 7.16
C LYS A 9 38.76 -15.50 6.07
N GLU A 10 39.73 -14.59 5.97
CA GLU A 10 39.74 -13.49 5.00
C GLU A 10 39.80 -14.00 3.55
N LEU A 11 40.67 -14.98 3.26
CA LEU A 11 40.77 -15.60 1.94
C LEU A 11 39.51 -16.40 1.57
N VAL A 12 38.91 -17.10 2.54
CA VAL A 12 37.62 -17.78 2.34
C VAL A 12 36.54 -16.76 2.03
N GLU A 13 36.51 -15.66 2.77
CA GLU A 13 35.55 -14.59 2.56
C GLU A 13 35.71 -13.97 1.16
N GLU A 14 36.94 -13.68 0.73
CA GLU A 14 37.22 -13.14 -0.60
C GLU A 14 36.84 -14.12 -1.73
N ILE A 15 37.19 -15.40 -1.62
CA ILE A 15 36.83 -16.39 -2.66
C ILE A 15 35.31 -16.55 -2.76
N ILE A 16 34.64 -16.68 -1.62
CA ILE A 16 33.18 -16.85 -1.59
C ILE A 16 32.49 -15.56 -2.07
N SER A 17 33.08 -14.38 -1.82
CA SER A 17 32.54 -13.11 -2.30
C SER A 17 32.52 -12.98 -3.83
N ARG A 18 33.22 -13.85 -4.56
CA ARG A 18 33.25 -13.87 -6.02
C ARG A 18 32.31 -14.94 -6.63
N VAL A 19 31.59 -15.70 -5.80
CA VAL A 19 30.66 -16.73 -6.26
C VAL A 19 29.40 -16.08 -6.85
N PRO A 20 28.99 -16.36 -8.09
CA PRO A 20 27.79 -15.77 -8.68
C PRO A 20 26.53 -16.05 -7.84
N MET A 21 25.63 -15.07 -7.71
CA MET A 21 24.41 -15.15 -6.90
C MET A 21 23.54 -16.38 -7.23
N LYS A 22 23.47 -16.78 -8.51
CA LYS A 22 22.77 -17.99 -8.98
C LYS A 22 23.32 -19.30 -8.39
N SER A 23 24.62 -19.36 -8.11
CA SER A 23 25.30 -20.55 -7.57
C SER A 23 25.31 -20.59 -6.05
N MET A 24 24.94 -19.49 -5.39
CA MET A 24 24.98 -19.32 -3.94
C MET A 24 24.14 -20.33 -3.19
N ARG A 25 22.94 -20.63 -3.69
CA ARG A 25 22.06 -21.61 -3.06
C ARG A 25 22.76 -22.96 -2.95
N ALA A 26 23.38 -23.43 -4.04
CA ALA A 26 24.13 -24.68 -4.05
C ALA A 26 25.34 -24.62 -3.09
N VAL A 27 26.15 -23.56 -3.18
CA VAL A 27 27.35 -23.41 -2.35
C VAL A 27 27.01 -23.33 -0.85
N ARG A 28 25.90 -22.71 -0.46
CA ARG A 28 25.43 -22.65 0.94
C ARG A 28 25.17 -24.03 1.56
N PHE A 29 24.73 -25.01 0.77
CA PHE A 29 24.42 -26.35 1.27
C PHE A 29 25.64 -27.27 1.35
N THR A 30 26.77 -26.88 0.75
CA THR A 30 27.99 -27.71 0.78
C THR A 30 28.68 -27.76 2.14
N CYS A 31 28.59 -26.69 2.95
CA CYS A 31 29.33 -26.60 4.22
C CYS A 31 28.65 -25.72 5.28
N LYS A 32 28.65 -26.20 6.54
CA LYS A 32 28.12 -25.45 7.71
C LYS A 32 28.89 -24.16 7.99
N LYS A 33 30.22 -24.16 7.81
CA LYS A 33 31.08 -22.98 8.01
C LYS A 33 30.72 -21.88 7.01
N TRP A 34 30.50 -22.25 5.74
CA TRP A 34 30.12 -21.28 4.71
C TRP A 34 28.68 -20.82 4.88
N ASN A 35 27.75 -21.71 5.21
CA ASN A 35 26.39 -21.30 5.56
C ASN A 35 26.37 -20.29 6.72
N ARG A 36 27.32 -20.35 7.66
CA ARG A 36 27.48 -19.35 8.72
C ARG A 36 28.08 -18.04 8.21
N LEU A 37 29.04 -18.08 7.28
CA LEU A 37 29.59 -16.88 6.63
C LEU A 37 28.51 -16.14 5.83
N TYR A 38 27.72 -16.86 5.02
CA TYR A 38 26.56 -16.30 4.32
C TYR A 38 25.48 -15.76 5.26
N LYS A 39 25.48 -16.19 6.53
CA LYS A 39 24.60 -15.65 7.57
C LYS A 39 25.14 -14.39 8.25
N SER A 40 26.29 -13.87 7.83
CA SER A 40 26.85 -12.62 8.35
C SER A 40 26.40 -11.43 7.51
N ARG A 41 25.92 -10.38 8.18
CA ARG A 41 25.59 -9.10 7.53
C ARG A 41 26.84 -8.45 6.89
N SER A 42 28.01 -8.58 7.51
CA SER A 42 29.26 -8.06 6.96
C SER A 42 29.65 -8.76 5.66
N PHE A 43 29.43 -10.08 5.60
CA PHE A 43 29.73 -10.88 4.42
C PHE A 43 28.78 -10.58 3.27
N ILE A 44 27.49 -10.41 3.56
CA ILE A 44 26.51 -9.99 2.54
C ILE A 44 26.90 -8.64 1.95
N LYS A 45 27.25 -7.66 2.80
CA LYS A 45 27.68 -6.33 2.34
C LYS A 45 28.95 -6.40 1.47
N MET A 46 29.91 -7.23 1.86
CA MET A 46 31.15 -7.43 1.10
C MET A 46 30.93 -8.18 -0.22
N HIS A 47 30.10 -9.23 -0.21
CA HIS A 47 29.80 -10.04 -1.39
C HIS A 47 29.03 -9.26 -2.45
N ILE A 48 28.12 -8.39 -2.01
CA ILE A 48 27.38 -7.50 -2.90
C ILE A 48 28.27 -6.36 -3.39
N GLY A 49 29.42 -6.11 -2.75
CA GLY A 49 30.38 -5.10 -3.18
C GLY A 49 29.82 -3.67 -3.19
N GLY A 50 28.76 -3.41 -2.42
CA GLY A 50 28.03 -2.14 -2.48
C GLY A 50 27.16 -1.94 -3.72
N ARG A 51 27.00 -2.96 -4.58
CA ARG A 51 26.13 -2.89 -5.77
C ARG A 51 24.67 -2.69 -5.37
N GLU A 52 24.02 -1.74 -6.02
CA GLU A 52 22.59 -1.49 -5.87
C GLU A 52 21.83 -2.48 -6.75
N MET A 53 21.34 -3.56 -6.12
CA MET A 53 20.47 -4.52 -6.79
C MET A 53 19.06 -3.96 -6.85
N MET A 54 18.42 -4.19 -7.98
CA MET A 54 17.03 -3.83 -8.20
C MET A 54 16.21 -5.07 -8.54
N ILE A 55 14.97 -5.08 -8.06
CA ILE A 55 13.98 -6.04 -8.47
C ILE A 55 13.02 -5.31 -9.40
N VAL A 56 12.87 -5.86 -10.60
CA VAL A 56 11.97 -5.35 -11.61
C VAL A 56 10.88 -6.39 -11.86
N LEU A 57 9.63 -5.99 -11.70
CA LEU A 57 8.45 -6.74 -12.11
C LEU A 57 8.17 -6.39 -13.57
N MET A 58 8.24 -7.38 -14.46
CA MET A 58 7.95 -7.25 -15.89
C MET A 58 7.21 -8.50 -16.36
N ASP A 59 6.16 -8.35 -17.17
CA ASP A 59 5.38 -9.48 -17.69
C ASP A 59 4.95 -10.46 -16.57
N PHE A 60 4.53 -9.94 -15.42
CA PHE A 60 4.16 -10.72 -14.22
C PHE A 60 5.29 -11.57 -13.61
N ASN A 61 6.54 -11.33 -14.00
CA ASN A 61 7.72 -12.04 -13.54
C ASN A 61 8.69 -11.08 -12.84
N LEU A 62 9.36 -11.57 -11.80
CA LEU A 62 10.39 -10.79 -11.12
C LEU A 62 11.75 -11.07 -11.75
N TYR A 63 12.54 -10.02 -11.94
CA TYR A 63 13.91 -10.08 -12.42
C TYR A 63 14.80 -9.38 -11.41
N LEU A 64 15.91 -10.04 -11.07
CA LEU A 64 16.99 -9.39 -10.32
C LEU A 64 17.93 -8.77 -11.34
N MET A 65 18.10 -7.45 -11.24
CA MET A 65 18.98 -6.70 -12.12
C MET A 65 19.97 -5.87 -11.29
N ASN A 66 21.03 -5.44 -11.93
CA ASN A 66 22.04 -4.54 -11.39
C ASN A 66 22.36 -3.49 -12.46
N VAL A 67 22.70 -2.28 -12.03
CA VAL A 67 23.18 -1.23 -12.92
C VAL A 67 24.64 -0.97 -12.64
N ASP A 68 25.47 -1.31 -13.61
CA ASP A 68 26.88 -0.96 -13.57
C ASP A 68 27.11 0.31 -14.38
N VAL A 69 27.95 1.21 -13.87
CA VAL A 69 28.32 2.44 -14.58
C VAL A 69 29.82 2.41 -14.67
N VAL A 70 30.32 1.79 -15.74
CA VAL A 70 31.75 1.64 -15.99
C VAL A 70 32.12 2.72 -17.00
N ASP A 71 33.13 3.53 -16.67
CA ASP A 71 33.69 4.58 -17.54
C ASP A 71 32.65 5.60 -18.07
N GLY A 72 31.61 5.89 -17.28
CA GLY A 72 30.55 6.84 -17.63
C GLY A 72 29.46 6.28 -18.56
N ASP A 73 29.57 5.01 -18.98
CA ASP A 73 28.59 4.34 -19.80
C ASP A 73 27.78 3.35 -18.93
N PRO A 74 26.54 3.71 -18.53
CA PRO A 74 25.74 2.85 -17.69
C PRO A 74 25.17 1.67 -18.49
N SER A 75 25.23 0.49 -17.89
CA SER A 75 24.72 -0.76 -18.43
C SER A 75 23.86 -1.48 -17.39
N ILE A 76 22.79 -2.12 -17.87
CA ILE A 76 21.92 -2.95 -17.03
C ILE A 76 22.34 -4.40 -17.23
N GLU A 77 22.73 -5.07 -16.15
CA GLU A 77 22.99 -6.49 -16.13
C GLU A 77 21.78 -7.22 -15.52
N THR A 78 21.08 -8.02 -16.34
CA THR A 78 20.06 -8.94 -15.81
C THR A 78 20.76 -10.12 -15.14
N LEU A 79 20.76 -10.15 -13.80
CA LEU A 79 21.38 -11.21 -13.01
C LEU A 79 20.56 -12.52 -13.06
N GLY A 80 19.26 -12.42 -13.31
CA GLY A 80 18.41 -13.56 -13.63
C GLY A 80 16.93 -13.38 -13.27
N LYS A 81 16.09 -14.29 -13.81
CA LYS A 81 14.68 -14.40 -13.44
C LYS A 81 14.55 -15.01 -12.04
N LEU A 82 13.75 -14.35 -11.21
CA LEU A 82 13.45 -14.73 -9.84
C LEU A 82 12.25 -15.69 -9.83
N THR A 83 12.49 -16.97 -9.54
CA THR A 83 11.45 -18.01 -9.51
C THR A 83 11.30 -18.62 -8.11
N PHE A 84 10.06 -18.62 -7.61
CA PHE A 84 9.67 -19.36 -6.39
C PHE A 84 8.42 -20.22 -6.58
N LEU A 85 7.75 -20.08 -7.72
CA LEU A 85 6.65 -20.94 -8.18
C LEU A 85 7.21 -21.85 -9.29
N ASN A 86 6.74 -23.09 -9.37
CA ASN A 86 7.05 -23.94 -10.52
C ASN A 86 6.33 -23.35 -11.74
N ASP A 87 6.99 -23.34 -12.90
CA ASP A 87 6.44 -22.81 -14.17
C ASP A 87 5.13 -23.50 -14.63
N SER A 88 4.65 -24.53 -13.90
CA SER A 88 3.38 -25.21 -14.14
C SER A 88 2.14 -24.43 -13.67
N ASP A 89 2.31 -23.47 -12.76
CA ASP A 89 1.21 -22.67 -12.24
C ASP A 89 1.08 -21.39 -13.07
N GLN A 90 -0.06 -21.17 -13.73
CA GLN A 90 -0.39 -19.93 -14.49
C GLN A 90 -0.57 -18.70 -13.58
N VAL A 91 0.22 -18.58 -12.53
CA VAL A 91 0.08 -17.59 -11.48
C VAL A 91 0.91 -16.36 -11.83
N LYS A 92 0.24 -15.22 -11.95
CA LYS A 92 0.83 -13.94 -12.33
C LYS A 92 1.11 -13.10 -11.09
N ILE A 93 2.30 -12.51 -10.97
CA ILE A 93 2.61 -11.54 -9.92
C ILE A 93 2.07 -10.18 -10.38
N SER A 94 1.08 -9.64 -9.69
CA SER A 94 0.48 -8.34 -10.03
C SER A 94 1.21 -7.17 -9.38
N GLU A 95 1.67 -7.34 -8.14
CA GLU A 95 2.35 -6.29 -7.37
C GLU A 95 3.44 -6.91 -6.48
N VAL A 96 4.46 -6.12 -6.16
CA VAL A 96 5.54 -6.50 -5.26
C VAL A 96 5.88 -5.35 -4.30
N PHE A 97 5.98 -5.66 -3.01
CA PHE A 97 6.39 -4.70 -1.98
C PHE A 97 7.66 -5.18 -1.29
N HIS A 98 8.68 -4.35 -1.28
CA HIS A 98 9.94 -4.64 -0.62
C HIS A 98 9.97 -4.11 0.82
N CYS A 99 10.53 -4.91 1.74
CA CYS A 99 10.80 -4.53 3.12
C CYS A 99 12.00 -5.31 3.68
N GLU A 100 13.18 -4.68 3.74
CA GLU A 100 14.43 -5.20 4.33
C GLU A 100 14.83 -6.60 3.83
N GLY A 101 14.83 -6.79 2.51
CA GLY A 101 15.20 -8.04 1.86
C GLY A 101 14.11 -9.11 1.85
N LEU A 102 12.91 -8.81 2.36
CA LEU A 102 11.70 -9.59 2.13
C LEU A 102 10.83 -8.91 1.07
N LEU A 103 10.14 -9.73 0.27
CA LEU A 103 9.16 -9.30 -0.71
C LEU A 103 7.78 -9.80 -0.31
N LEU A 104 6.78 -8.94 -0.36
CA LEU A 104 5.38 -9.33 -0.39
C LEU A 104 4.94 -9.31 -1.85
N CYS A 105 4.65 -10.49 -2.41
CA CYS A 105 4.14 -10.64 -3.76
C CYS A 105 2.62 -10.84 -3.70
N ILE A 106 1.90 -10.00 -4.46
CA ILE A 106 0.47 -10.16 -4.70
C ILE A 106 0.33 -10.96 -5.99
N LEU A 107 -0.35 -12.10 -5.89
CA LEU A 107 -0.53 -13.02 -6.99
C LEU A 107 -1.97 -12.94 -7.48
N SER A 108 -2.14 -12.63 -8.76
CA SER A 108 -3.41 -12.70 -9.47
C SER A 108 -3.50 -14.01 -10.26
N GLY A 109 -4.60 -14.75 -10.07
CA GLY A 109 -5.00 -15.87 -10.93
C GLY A 109 -6.48 -15.75 -11.28
N ASP A 110 -7.01 -16.68 -12.07
CA ASP A 110 -8.29 -16.53 -12.78
C ASP A 110 -9.52 -16.18 -11.94
N ASN A 111 -9.49 -16.31 -10.60
CA ASN A 111 -10.58 -15.88 -9.70
C ASN A 111 -10.15 -15.70 -8.22
N ASN A 112 -8.86 -15.60 -7.91
CA ASN A 112 -8.44 -15.43 -6.51
C ASN A 112 -7.10 -14.70 -6.39
N THR A 113 -7.02 -13.83 -5.39
CA THR A 113 -5.77 -13.16 -5.01
C THR A 113 -5.08 -13.94 -3.91
N ARG A 114 -3.78 -14.19 -4.07
CA ARG A 114 -2.96 -14.89 -3.07
C ARG A 114 -1.80 -14.01 -2.66
N LEU A 115 -1.53 -13.98 -1.36
CA LEU A 115 -0.37 -13.27 -0.82
C LEU A 115 0.75 -14.25 -0.57
N VAL A 116 1.95 -13.96 -1.07
CA VAL A 116 3.15 -14.74 -0.75
C VAL A 116 4.24 -13.80 -0.27
N VAL A 117 4.72 -14.03 0.95
CA VAL A 117 5.96 -13.41 1.40
C VAL A 117 7.12 -14.29 1.05
N TRP A 118 8.12 -13.70 0.41
CA TRP A 118 9.28 -14.38 -0.13
C TRP A 118 10.56 -13.69 0.32
N ASN A 119 11.56 -14.49 0.71
CA ASN A 119 12.94 -14.05 0.83
C ASN A 119 13.73 -14.69 -0.33
N PRO A 120 14.04 -13.93 -1.40
CA PRO A 120 14.78 -14.45 -2.55
C PRO A 120 16.17 -14.97 -2.17
N TYR A 121 16.83 -14.33 -1.20
CA TYR A 121 18.19 -14.69 -0.78
C TYR A 121 18.30 -16.06 -0.12
N CYS A 122 17.34 -16.43 0.73
CA CYS A 122 17.32 -17.75 1.37
C CYS A 122 16.32 -18.74 0.75
N GLY A 123 15.52 -18.30 -0.22
CA GLY A 123 14.48 -19.10 -0.86
C GLY A 123 13.30 -19.44 0.05
N GLN A 124 13.14 -18.76 1.19
CA GLN A 124 12.01 -19.00 2.09
C GLN A 124 10.75 -18.34 1.56
N THR A 125 9.65 -19.09 1.54
CA THR A 125 8.33 -18.58 1.20
C THR A 125 7.34 -18.84 2.33
N ARG A 126 6.31 -17.99 2.44
CA ARG A 126 5.12 -18.19 3.27
C ARG A 126 3.92 -17.62 2.54
N SER A 127 2.94 -18.46 2.24
CA SER A 127 1.64 -18.02 1.76
C SER A 127 0.81 -17.48 2.93
N ILE A 128 0.12 -16.37 2.71
CA ILE A 128 -0.84 -15.78 3.64
C ILE A 128 -2.22 -15.91 3.03
N GLU A 129 -3.15 -16.48 3.79
CA GLU A 129 -4.54 -16.62 3.38
C GLU A 129 -5.28 -15.29 3.66
N LEU A 130 -5.99 -14.79 2.64
CA LEU A 130 -6.87 -13.64 2.80
C LEU A 130 -8.14 -14.05 3.56
N ARG A 131 -8.73 -13.12 4.34
CA ARG A 131 -10.06 -13.35 4.93
C ARG A 131 -11.17 -13.39 3.88
N TYR A 132 -10.99 -12.61 2.82
CA TYR A 132 -11.87 -12.45 1.67
C TYR A 132 -11.11 -11.70 0.57
N SER A 133 -11.57 -11.76 -0.68
CA SER A 133 -11.03 -11.03 -1.82
C SER A 133 -12.10 -10.08 -2.37
N TYR A 134 -11.72 -8.83 -2.70
CA TYR A 134 -12.61 -7.94 -3.47
C TYR A 134 -12.29 -8.12 -4.95
N ILE A 135 -12.84 -9.19 -5.53
CA ILE A 135 -12.60 -9.49 -6.94
C ILE A 135 -13.32 -8.41 -7.77
N SER A 136 -12.54 -7.56 -8.46
CA SER A 136 -13.11 -6.67 -9.47
C SER A 136 -13.59 -7.47 -10.69
N VAL A 137 -14.34 -6.81 -11.58
CA VAL A 137 -14.73 -7.35 -12.89
C VAL A 137 -13.52 -7.84 -13.72
N LYS A 138 -12.29 -7.41 -13.37
CA LYS A 138 -11.02 -7.82 -14.00
C LYS A 138 -10.30 -9.00 -13.32
N GLY A 139 -10.86 -9.62 -12.28
CA GLY A 139 -10.29 -10.83 -11.66
C GLY A 139 -9.17 -10.60 -10.62
N CYS A 140 -8.84 -9.35 -10.29
CA CYS A 140 -7.83 -8.98 -9.28
C CYS A 140 -8.44 -8.26 -8.06
N ASP A 141 -7.74 -8.35 -6.91
CA ASP A 141 -8.10 -7.61 -5.69
C ASP A 141 -7.87 -6.11 -5.86
N THR A 142 -8.84 -5.30 -5.43
CA THR A 142 -8.81 -3.83 -5.54
C THR A 142 -8.26 -3.15 -4.29
N CYS A 143 -7.62 -3.91 -3.40
CA CYS A 143 -7.01 -3.36 -2.20
C CYS A 143 -5.57 -2.94 -2.45
N SER A 144 -5.19 -1.84 -1.82
CA SER A 144 -3.80 -1.46 -1.61
C SER A 144 -3.20 -2.28 -0.47
N TYR A 145 -1.90 -2.50 -0.56
CA TYR A 145 -1.14 -3.26 0.42
C TYR A 145 0.03 -2.45 0.97
N ALA A 146 0.45 -2.78 2.18
CA ALA A 146 1.66 -2.28 2.81
C ALA A 146 2.37 -3.40 3.55
N PHE A 147 3.70 -3.35 3.57
CA PHE A 147 4.50 -4.37 4.24
C PHE A 147 5.51 -3.75 5.19
N GLY A 148 5.42 -4.11 6.47
CA GLY A 148 6.27 -3.53 7.50
C GLY A 148 6.56 -4.49 8.63
N TYR A 149 7.24 -4.00 9.66
CA TYR A 149 7.57 -4.81 10.83
C TYR A 149 7.67 -4.00 12.10
N VAL A 150 7.50 -4.72 13.22
CA VAL A 150 7.78 -4.20 14.56
C VAL A 150 9.07 -4.83 15.07
N GLU A 151 10.03 -3.99 15.45
CA GLU A 151 11.29 -4.44 16.04
C GLU A 151 11.11 -4.70 17.55
N LYS A 152 11.31 -5.95 17.98
CA LYS A 152 11.30 -6.32 19.41
C LYS A 152 12.74 -6.57 19.87
N ARG A 153 13.22 -5.76 20.81
CA ARG A 153 14.53 -5.97 21.47
C ARG A 153 14.36 -6.91 22.66
N LYS A 154 15.00 -8.09 22.64
CA LYS A 154 15.16 -8.96 23.81
C LYS A 154 16.57 -9.53 23.88
N LYS A 155 17.23 -9.39 25.03
CA LYS A 155 18.49 -10.09 25.42
C LYS A 155 19.48 -10.27 24.25
N ASN A 156 19.97 -9.16 23.69
CA ASN A 156 20.97 -9.10 22.62
C ASN A 156 20.58 -9.73 21.26
N LYS A 157 19.30 -10.00 21.00
CA LYS A 157 18.80 -10.35 19.66
C LYS A 157 17.61 -9.47 19.30
N SER A 158 17.73 -8.75 18.19
CA SER A 158 16.56 -8.15 17.56
C SER A 158 15.70 -9.25 16.94
N ARG A 159 14.39 -9.21 17.20
CA ARG A 159 13.39 -10.03 16.52
C ARG A 159 12.37 -9.11 15.86
N ARG A 160 12.26 -9.20 14.54
CA ARG A 160 11.26 -8.47 13.76
C ARG A 160 9.97 -9.26 13.68
N ASN A 161 8.85 -8.60 13.94
CA ASN A 161 7.52 -9.15 13.70
C ASN A 161 6.91 -8.44 12.51
N HIS A 162 6.90 -9.10 11.35
CA HIS A 162 6.34 -8.55 10.13
C HIS A 162 4.81 -8.48 10.22
N LYS A 163 4.24 -7.53 9.49
CA LYS A 163 2.82 -7.30 9.38
C LYS A 163 2.49 -6.84 7.96
N ILE A 164 1.28 -7.10 7.53
CA ILE A 164 0.76 -6.64 6.24
C ILE A 164 -0.45 -5.77 6.52
N LEU A 165 -0.44 -4.52 6.05
CA LEU A 165 -1.65 -3.71 5.99
C LEU A 165 -2.31 -3.98 4.65
N ARG A 166 -3.64 -4.14 4.65
CA ARG A 166 -4.47 -4.25 3.45
C ARG A 166 -5.60 -3.26 3.62
N PHE A 167 -5.81 -2.40 2.63
CA PHE A 167 -6.85 -1.39 2.72
C PHE A 167 -7.47 -1.04 1.39
N LYS A 168 -8.69 -0.49 1.44
CA LYS A 168 -9.36 0.15 0.32
C LYS A 168 -9.71 1.57 0.74
N ASP A 169 -9.24 2.55 -0.01
CA ASP A 169 -9.59 3.96 0.13
C ASP A 169 -10.45 4.36 -1.07
N ASN A 170 -11.50 5.15 -0.83
CA ASN A 170 -12.42 5.55 -1.90
C ASN A 170 -11.80 6.71 -2.68
N ASP A 171 -11.43 6.47 -3.93
CA ASP A 171 -11.15 7.52 -4.89
C ASP A 171 -12.46 8.18 -5.33
N VAL A 172 -12.53 9.50 -5.18
CA VAL A 172 -13.71 10.32 -5.50
C VAL A 172 -13.98 10.33 -7.02
N SER A 173 -13.01 9.92 -7.85
CA SER A 173 -13.09 9.98 -9.31
C SER A 173 -13.78 8.79 -9.99
N TYR A 174 -14.00 7.66 -9.30
CA TYR A 174 -14.66 6.48 -9.86
C TYR A 174 -16.00 6.20 -9.18
N HIS A 175 -17.04 6.03 -10.01
CA HIS A 175 -18.44 5.71 -9.70
C HIS A 175 -18.77 5.42 -8.22
N GLU A 176 -19.74 6.18 -7.69
CA GLU A 176 -20.42 6.07 -6.37
C GLU A 176 -20.87 4.66 -5.94
N ARG A 177 -20.70 3.64 -6.78
CA ARG A 177 -21.19 2.27 -6.60
C ARG A 177 -20.34 1.40 -5.66
N ASP A 178 -19.10 1.79 -5.32
CA ASP A 178 -18.16 0.97 -4.53
C ASP A 178 -17.49 1.74 -3.37
N ASN A 179 -18.28 2.55 -2.65
CA ASN A 179 -17.83 3.37 -1.51
C ASN A 179 -17.46 2.57 -0.24
N PHE A 180 -16.67 1.51 -0.34
CA PHE A 180 -16.21 0.73 0.82
C PHE A 180 -14.77 1.10 1.23
N MET A 181 -14.66 1.77 2.37
CA MET A 181 -13.38 1.97 3.06
C MET A 181 -13.18 0.91 4.13
N GLY A 182 -12.03 0.25 4.11
CA GLY A 182 -11.70 -0.77 5.10
C GLY A 182 -10.20 -0.94 5.25
N TYR A 183 -9.75 -1.11 6.49
CA TYR A 183 -8.34 -1.20 6.85
C TYR A 183 -8.15 -2.44 7.72
N ASP A 184 -7.30 -3.34 7.27
CA ASP A 184 -7.03 -4.59 7.93
C ASP A 184 -5.54 -4.82 8.05
N ILE A 185 -5.12 -5.36 9.19
CA ILE A 185 -3.72 -5.68 9.45
C ILE A 185 -3.55 -7.15 9.76
N TYR A 186 -2.64 -7.80 9.07
CA TYR A 186 -2.23 -9.17 9.33
C TYR A 186 -0.96 -9.18 10.18
N ASN A 187 -0.92 -10.04 11.19
CA ASN A 187 0.22 -10.18 12.09
C ASN A 187 0.84 -11.58 11.99
N PHE A 188 2.14 -11.63 11.67
CA PHE A 188 2.85 -12.89 11.41
C PHE A 188 3.03 -13.78 12.65
N GLU A 189 3.07 -13.19 13.84
CA GLU A 189 3.21 -13.90 15.12
C GLU A 189 1.90 -14.59 15.52
N SER A 190 0.78 -13.87 15.42
CA SER A 190 -0.54 -14.42 15.75
C SER A 190 -1.14 -15.24 14.62
N ASP A 191 -0.70 -15.03 13.37
CA ASP A 191 -1.28 -15.63 12.16
C ASP A 191 -2.75 -15.23 11.98
N LEU A 192 -3.07 -13.99 12.36
CA LEU A 192 -4.43 -13.44 12.36
C LEU A 192 -4.46 -12.09 11.65
N TRP A 193 -5.59 -11.85 10.98
CA TRP A 193 -6.00 -10.54 10.50
C TRP A 193 -6.84 -9.85 11.56
N THR A 194 -6.67 -8.55 11.74
CA THR A 194 -7.50 -7.71 12.60
C THR A 194 -7.95 -6.48 11.83
N THR A 195 -9.19 -6.05 12.00
CA THR A 195 -9.69 -4.82 11.38
C THR A 195 -9.32 -3.62 12.23
N LEU A 196 -8.81 -2.59 11.59
CA LEU A 196 -8.47 -1.31 12.20
C LEU A 196 -9.63 -0.34 12.04
N ASP A 197 -9.86 0.45 13.08
CA ASP A 197 -10.79 1.57 13.03
C ASP A 197 -10.03 2.83 12.59
N VAL A 198 -10.27 3.25 11.34
CA VAL A 198 -9.55 4.34 10.69
C VAL A 198 -10.56 5.28 10.05
N THR A 199 -10.46 6.56 10.39
CA THR A 199 -11.25 7.66 9.82
C THR A 199 -10.30 8.62 9.08
N PRO A 200 -10.01 8.36 7.81
CA PRO A 200 -9.01 9.14 7.08
C PRO A 200 -9.58 10.49 6.64
N HIS A 201 -8.96 11.55 7.13
CA HIS A 201 -9.13 12.93 6.63
C HIS A 201 -8.22 13.21 5.42
N TRP A 202 -7.46 12.20 5.01
CA TRP A 202 -6.53 12.19 3.90
C TRP A 202 -7.02 11.19 2.84
N TYR A 203 -6.35 11.19 1.71
CA TYR A 203 -6.56 10.26 0.61
C TYR A 203 -5.20 9.81 0.04
N ILE A 204 -5.05 8.51 -0.20
CA ILE A 204 -3.90 7.94 -0.91
C ILE A 204 -4.36 7.54 -2.33
N LYS A 205 -3.70 8.07 -3.36
CA LYS A 205 -4.09 7.85 -4.75
C LYS A 205 -4.01 6.36 -5.13
N PHE A 206 -5.05 5.88 -5.82
CA PHE A 206 -5.14 4.50 -6.27
C PHE A 206 -3.91 4.16 -7.15
N PHE A 207 -3.34 2.97 -7.01
CA PHE A 207 -2.08 2.48 -7.61
C PHE A 207 -0.74 2.99 -7.05
N HIS A 208 -0.70 3.97 -6.12
CA HIS A 208 0.58 4.32 -5.49
C HIS A 208 1.04 3.20 -4.54
N LEU A 209 2.16 2.56 -4.91
CA LEU A 209 2.75 1.50 -4.11
C LEU A 209 3.43 2.07 -2.85
N GLY A 210 3.13 1.45 -1.71
CA GLY A 210 3.69 1.87 -0.44
C GLY A 210 5.17 1.51 -0.32
N ILE A 211 5.99 2.49 0.09
CA ILE A 211 7.43 2.32 0.24
C ILE A 211 7.79 2.06 1.69
N SER A 212 8.47 0.93 1.95
CA SER A 212 8.87 0.56 3.31
C SER A 212 10.21 1.19 3.69
N LEU A 213 10.24 1.87 4.83
CA LEU A 213 11.46 2.42 5.41
C LEU A 213 11.46 2.18 6.93
N LYS A 214 12.52 1.53 7.42
CA LYS A 214 12.76 1.26 8.86
C LYS A 214 11.56 0.62 9.57
N GLY A 215 10.84 -0.24 8.86
CA GLY A 215 9.70 -1.02 9.38
C GLY A 215 8.32 -0.37 9.21
N ASN A 216 8.26 0.89 8.80
CA ASN A 216 7.03 1.59 8.47
C ASN A 216 6.86 1.75 6.97
N THR A 217 5.64 2.02 6.50
CA THR A 217 5.36 2.23 5.07
C THR A 217 4.86 3.65 4.83
N TYR A 218 5.30 4.25 3.73
CA TYR A 218 5.03 5.63 3.35
C TYR A 218 4.36 5.68 1.97
N TRP A 219 3.48 6.66 1.77
CA TRP A 219 2.81 6.95 0.51
C TRP A 219 2.79 8.45 0.25
N CYS A 220 2.68 8.84 -1.01
CA CYS A 220 2.15 10.14 -1.38
C CYS A 220 0.67 10.21 -1.00
N ALA A 221 0.25 11.35 -0.44
CA ALA A 221 -1.10 11.55 0.03
C ALA A 221 -1.54 13.00 -0.13
N SER A 222 -2.85 13.19 -0.11
CA SER A 222 -3.50 14.49 -0.19
C SER A 222 -4.52 14.63 0.93
N GLU A 223 -4.90 15.87 1.24
CA GLU A 223 -6.10 16.10 2.05
C GLU A 223 -7.34 15.69 1.25
N ARG A 224 -8.39 15.22 1.93
CA ARG A 224 -9.63 14.77 1.28
C ARG A 224 -10.46 15.99 0.83
N ASN A 225 -10.10 16.61 -0.30
CA ASN A 225 -10.73 17.80 -0.90
C ASN A 225 -10.92 17.62 -2.43
N PRO A 226 -12.05 18.00 -3.05
CA PRO A 226 -12.29 17.87 -4.50
C PRO A 226 -11.27 18.57 -5.43
N ALA A 227 -10.41 19.44 -4.92
CA ALA A 227 -9.33 20.09 -5.68
C ALA A 227 -7.92 19.67 -5.22
N ALA A 228 -7.78 18.52 -4.55
CA ALA A 228 -6.57 18.21 -3.79
C ALA A 228 -5.35 17.91 -4.68
N LEU A 229 -4.29 18.65 -4.39
CA LEU A 229 -2.92 18.51 -4.88
C LEU A 229 -2.19 17.38 -4.13
N VAL A 230 -1.18 16.77 -4.75
CA VAL A 230 -0.30 15.82 -4.04
C VAL A 230 0.76 16.62 -3.30
N ASP A 231 0.45 16.99 -2.06
CA ASP A 231 1.25 17.92 -1.24
C ASP A 231 1.96 17.24 -0.07
N TYR A 232 1.64 15.98 0.21
CA TYR A 232 2.06 15.32 1.44
C TYR A 232 2.58 13.90 1.22
N ILE A 233 3.35 13.43 2.19
CA ILE A 233 3.54 12.01 2.45
C ILE A 233 2.84 11.63 3.75
N ILE A 234 2.35 10.40 3.81
CA ILE A 234 1.77 9.82 5.02
C ILE A 234 2.46 8.52 5.38
N CYS A 235 2.61 8.26 6.67
CA CYS A 235 3.25 7.06 7.21
C CYS A 235 2.22 6.19 7.92
N PHE A 236 2.25 4.87 7.68
CA PHE A 236 1.64 3.91 8.58
C PHE A 236 2.68 3.35 9.55
N ASP A 237 2.51 3.64 10.84
CA ASP A 237 3.38 3.13 11.91
C ASP A 237 2.90 1.73 12.33
N PHE A 238 3.64 0.69 11.96
CA PHE A 238 3.30 -0.70 12.30
C PHE A 238 3.47 -1.04 13.78
N THR A 239 4.25 -0.24 14.51
CA THR A 239 4.42 -0.39 15.96
C THR A 239 3.19 0.11 16.69
N ARG A 240 2.65 1.26 16.26
CA ARG A 240 1.43 1.85 16.83
C ARG A 240 0.14 1.37 16.16
N GLU A 241 0.24 0.70 15.01
CA GLU A 241 -0.86 0.28 14.14
C GLU A 241 -1.80 1.44 13.74
N ARG A 242 -1.21 2.60 13.43
CA ARG A 242 -1.95 3.84 13.09
C ARG A 242 -1.23 4.64 12.02
N PHE A 243 -1.99 5.42 11.28
CA PHE A 243 -1.45 6.45 10.39
C PHE A 243 -0.92 7.63 11.21
N GLY A 244 0.24 8.15 10.79
CA GLY A 244 0.83 9.38 11.30
C GLY A 244 0.20 10.64 10.70
N PRO A 245 0.74 11.82 11.03
CA PRO A 245 0.30 13.07 10.42
C PRO A 245 0.73 13.15 8.95
N LEU A 246 0.08 14.04 8.20
CA LEU A 246 0.51 14.43 6.86
C LEU A 246 1.81 15.25 6.95
N LEU A 247 2.85 14.85 6.23
CA LEU A 247 4.14 15.50 6.20
C LEU A 247 4.35 16.16 4.83
N ARG A 248 4.65 17.46 4.80
CA ARG A 248 4.76 18.22 3.54
C ARG A 248 5.87 17.71 2.61
N LEU A 249 5.54 17.59 1.33
CA LEU A 249 6.50 17.40 0.24
C LEU A 249 7.34 18.67 0.02
N PRO A 250 8.46 18.61 -0.70
CA PRO A 250 9.31 19.78 -0.97
C PRO A 250 8.73 20.73 -2.03
N PHE A 251 7.54 20.43 -2.55
CA PHE A 251 6.82 21.15 -3.60
C PHE A 251 5.32 20.97 -3.39
N ASP A 252 4.52 21.80 -4.05
CA ASP A 252 3.07 21.65 -4.15
C ASP A 252 2.75 21.03 -5.53
N GLY A 253 2.32 19.77 -5.54
CA GLY A 253 2.14 18.99 -6.78
C GLY A 253 0.79 19.25 -7.43
N GLY A 254 0.76 19.64 -8.70
CA GLY A 254 -0.45 19.81 -9.52
C GLY A 254 -1.39 18.59 -9.51
N ILE A 255 -2.66 18.81 -9.82
CA ILE A 255 -3.67 17.72 -9.97
C ILE A 255 -3.26 16.70 -11.04
N HIS A 256 -2.51 17.16 -12.03
CA HIS A 256 -1.99 16.37 -13.14
C HIS A 256 -0.50 16.05 -12.99
N ASP A 257 0.17 16.51 -11.94
CA ASP A 257 1.58 16.22 -11.76
C ASP A 257 1.75 14.76 -11.28
N ASP A 258 2.72 14.07 -11.86
CA ASP A 258 3.08 12.72 -11.45
C ASP A 258 4.11 12.76 -10.32
N VAL A 259 3.71 12.22 -9.16
CA VAL A 259 4.52 12.22 -7.94
C VAL A 259 4.75 10.80 -7.45
N THR A 260 5.97 10.31 -7.64
CA THR A 260 6.34 8.93 -7.28
C THR A 260 7.30 8.92 -6.09
N LEU A 261 7.09 8.00 -5.15
CA LEU A 261 7.94 7.81 -3.98
C LEU A 261 8.85 6.59 -4.19
N SER A 262 10.08 6.66 -3.69
CA SER A 262 11.02 5.55 -3.67
C SER A 262 11.89 5.59 -2.41
N CYS A 263 12.79 4.61 -2.29
CA CYS A 263 13.71 4.50 -1.17
C CYS A 263 15.15 4.39 -1.67
N VAL A 264 16.04 5.18 -1.07
CA VAL A 264 17.47 5.14 -1.33
C VAL A 264 18.12 4.26 -0.27
N ARG A 265 18.59 3.09 -0.69
CA ARG A 265 19.37 2.14 0.12
C ARG A 265 18.75 1.74 1.47
N GLU A 266 17.43 1.74 1.59
CA GLU A 266 16.68 1.49 2.85
C GLU A 266 16.95 2.50 3.99
N GLU A 267 17.55 3.65 3.68
CA GLU A 267 17.97 4.63 4.69
C GLU A 267 17.20 5.95 4.62
N LYS A 268 16.87 6.38 3.39
CA LYS A 268 16.21 7.65 3.07
C LYS A 268 15.01 7.39 2.15
N LEU A 269 13.99 8.24 2.21
CA LEU A 269 12.98 8.36 1.15
C LEU A 269 13.49 9.29 0.05
N SER A 270 13.06 9.03 -1.18
CA SER A 270 13.18 9.95 -2.31
C SER A 270 11.82 10.16 -2.95
N VAL A 271 11.61 11.33 -3.53
CA VAL A 271 10.40 11.65 -4.30
C VAL A 271 10.80 12.23 -5.64
N LEU A 272 10.11 11.81 -6.69
CA LEU A 272 10.21 12.32 -8.04
C LEU A 272 8.94 13.09 -8.36
N LEU A 273 9.10 14.27 -8.94
CA LEU A 273 8.04 15.10 -9.50
C LEU A 273 8.27 15.24 -11.00
N GLN A 274 7.24 14.92 -11.78
CA GLN A 274 7.14 15.28 -13.19
C GLN A 274 5.94 16.20 -13.38
N ASN A 275 6.15 17.37 -13.98
CA ASN A 275 5.12 18.39 -14.10
C ASN A 275 4.39 18.31 -15.44
N ASP A 276 3.17 17.78 -15.48
CA ASP A 276 2.43 17.52 -16.72
C ASP A 276 2.05 18.82 -17.49
N VAL A 277 1.70 19.90 -16.77
CA VAL A 277 1.07 21.08 -17.41
C VAL A 277 2.01 22.26 -17.64
N ARG A 278 2.97 22.52 -16.74
CA ARG A 278 3.85 23.71 -16.82
C ARG A 278 5.16 23.45 -17.54
N ASN A 279 5.68 22.21 -17.49
CA ASN A 279 6.92 21.79 -18.15
C ASN A 279 6.98 20.25 -18.20
N PRO A 280 6.33 19.59 -19.20
CA PRO A 280 6.19 18.13 -19.26
C PRO A 280 7.52 17.34 -19.26
N ASN A 281 8.62 18.03 -19.59
CA ASN A 281 9.95 17.43 -19.71
C ASN A 281 10.84 17.64 -18.48
N VAL A 282 10.37 18.36 -17.45
CA VAL A 282 11.17 18.62 -16.26
C VAL A 282 10.88 17.59 -15.19
N ILE A 283 11.90 16.78 -14.90
CA ILE A 283 11.91 15.82 -13.80
C ILE A 283 12.73 16.41 -12.66
N GLU A 284 12.13 16.50 -11.48
CA GLU A 284 12.82 16.89 -10.26
C GLU A 284 12.83 15.74 -9.25
N ILE A 285 14.01 15.46 -8.71
CA ILE A 285 14.20 14.38 -7.74
C ILE A 285 14.75 14.97 -6.44
N TRP A 286 14.12 14.60 -5.34
CA TRP A 286 14.45 15.05 -4.00
C TRP A 286 14.71 13.86 -3.09
N ILE A 287 15.65 14.00 -2.16
CA ILE A 287 15.97 12.98 -1.16
C ILE A 287 15.78 13.57 0.23
N THR A 288 15.26 12.77 1.15
CA THR A 288 15.14 13.17 2.55
C THR A 288 16.50 13.34 3.21
N THR A 289 16.67 14.45 3.93
CA THR A 289 17.80 14.70 4.83
C THR A 289 17.47 14.30 6.26
N LYS A 290 16.19 14.42 6.64
CA LYS A 290 15.68 14.08 7.97
C LYS A 290 14.22 13.67 7.90
N ILE A 291 13.85 12.65 8.67
CA ILE A 291 12.46 12.22 8.88
C ILE A 291 12.24 12.11 10.39
N GLU A 292 11.33 12.93 10.91
CA GLU A 292 10.87 12.94 12.29
C GLU A 292 9.39 12.53 12.36
N ALA A 293 8.80 12.49 13.55
CA ALA A 293 7.43 12.03 13.72
C ALA A 293 6.38 12.94 13.06
N ASP A 294 6.67 14.24 12.99
CA ASP A 294 5.76 15.31 12.55
C ASP A 294 6.36 16.20 11.45
N LYS A 295 7.62 15.94 11.05
CA LYS A 295 8.32 16.76 10.06
C LYS A 295 9.24 15.92 9.18
N VAL A 296 9.32 16.30 7.91
CA VAL A 296 10.30 15.80 6.95
C VAL A 296 11.10 16.97 6.38
N SER A 297 12.36 16.73 6.03
CA SER A 297 13.23 17.70 5.38
C SER A 297 13.88 17.06 4.16
N TRP A 298 14.02 17.85 3.09
CA TRP A 298 14.42 17.38 1.76
C TRP A 298 15.59 18.19 1.23
N SER A 299 16.38 17.57 0.37
CA SER A 299 17.39 18.21 -0.46
C SER A 299 17.17 17.83 -1.91
N LYS A 300 17.24 18.80 -2.83
CA LYS A 300 17.17 18.54 -4.26
C LYS A 300 18.39 17.70 -4.65
N PHE A 301 18.13 16.59 -5.33
CA PHE A 301 19.17 15.67 -5.78
C PHE A 301 19.49 15.89 -7.25
N LEU A 302 18.47 15.90 -8.10
CA LEU A 302 18.65 16.02 -9.55
C LEU A 302 17.49 16.82 -10.18
N THR A 303 17.80 17.59 -11.21
CA THR A 303 16.82 18.18 -12.12
C THR A 303 17.26 17.87 -13.55
N VAL A 304 16.36 17.30 -14.35
CA VAL A 304 16.61 16.98 -15.76
C VAL A 304 15.49 17.59 -16.59
N ASN A 305 15.84 18.26 -17.69
CA ASN A 305 14.89 18.97 -18.57
C ASN A 305 14.46 18.13 -19.78
N THR A 306 14.73 16.82 -19.73
CA THR A 306 14.41 15.85 -20.78
C THR A 306 14.07 14.55 -20.07
N GLY A 307 12.85 14.06 -20.30
CA GLY A 307 12.29 12.92 -19.60
C GLY A 307 11.25 12.23 -20.46
N PRO A 308 10.94 10.95 -20.18
CA PRO A 308 9.81 10.24 -20.80
C PRO A 308 8.47 10.90 -20.46
N GLU A 309 7.43 10.58 -21.23
CA GLU A 309 6.09 11.17 -21.06
C GLU A 309 5.40 10.69 -19.78
N THR A 310 5.62 9.45 -19.36
CA THR A 310 5.02 8.83 -18.17
C THR A 310 6.06 8.10 -17.35
N LEU A 311 5.87 8.03 -16.02
CA LEU A 311 6.81 7.40 -15.10
C LEU A 311 6.12 6.53 -14.04
N GLU A 312 6.38 5.22 -14.07
CA GLU A 312 5.79 4.27 -13.12
C GLU A 312 6.62 4.12 -11.84
N SER A 313 7.95 4.06 -11.95
CA SER A 313 8.84 3.86 -10.78
C SER A 313 10.26 4.35 -11.02
N PHE A 314 11.01 4.60 -9.94
CA PHE A 314 12.39 5.05 -10.01
C PHE A 314 13.23 4.59 -8.82
N ILE A 315 14.54 4.53 -9.00
CA ILE A 315 15.53 4.33 -7.93
C ILE A 315 16.70 5.28 -8.14
N ILE A 316 17.48 5.54 -7.09
CA ILE A 316 18.61 6.47 -7.13
C ILE A 316 19.87 5.75 -6.68
N ASP A 317 20.96 5.93 -7.42
CA ASP A 317 22.30 5.67 -6.93
C ASP A 317 22.94 7.01 -6.50
N GLU A 318 22.99 7.24 -5.19
CA GLU A 318 23.52 8.48 -4.60
C GLU A 318 25.04 8.62 -4.84
N GLU A 319 25.78 7.51 -4.90
CA GLU A 319 27.24 7.51 -5.09
C GLU A 319 27.59 7.91 -6.53
N LYS A 320 26.84 7.38 -7.50
CA LYS A 320 27.02 7.67 -8.93
C LYS A 320 26.27 8.91 -9.39
N LYS A 321 25.43 9.50 -8.53
CA LYS A 321 24.56 10.63 -8.83
C LYS A 321 23.65 10.43 -10.05
N VAL A 322 23.08 9.24 -10.18
CA VAL A 322 22.14 8.90 -11.25
C VAL A 322 20.81 8.46 -10.68
N ALA A 323 19.73 8.76 -11.40
CA ALA A 323 18.42 8.19 -11.17
C ALA A 323 18.08 7.25 -12.32
N MET A 324 17.62 6.07 -11.97
CA MET A 324 17.12 5.07 -12.90
C MET A 324 15.62 5.11 -12.84
N VAL A 325 14.99 5.27 -13.99
CA VAL A 325 13.57 5.53 -14.09
C VAL A 325 12.95 4.58 -15.09
N LEU A 326 11.78 4.07 -14.76
CA LEU A 326 11.07 3.07 -15.54
C LEU A 326 9.71 3.63 -15.94
N ASP A 327 9.49 3.61 -17.25
CA ASP A 327 8.19 3.80 -17.90
C ASP A 327 7.61 2.43 -18.29
N ASP A 328 6.39 2.40 -18.84
CA ASP A 328 5.64 1.19 -19.19
C ASP A 328 6.50 0.13 -19.92
N GLU A 329 7.37 0.57 -20.84
CA GLU A 329 8.14 -0.32 -21.72
C GLU A 329 9.67 -0.05 -21.70
N THR A 330 10.11 1.07 -21.14
CA THR A 330 11.49 1.57 -21.35
C THR A 330 12.18 2.00 -20.07
N PHE A 331 13.47 1.69 -19.97
CA PHE A 331 14.31 2.10 -18.85
C PHE A 331 15.15 3.31 -19.23
N TYR A 332 15.16 4.31 -18.36
CA TYR A 332 15.91 5.55 -18.55
C TYR A 332 16.93 5.74 -17.43
N ILE A 333 18.08 6.27 -17.79
CA ILE A 333 19.11 6.69 -16.83
C ILE A 333 19.29 8.18 -16.95
N LEU A 334 18.99 8.86 -15.85
CA LEU A 334 19.06 10.30 -15.66
C LEU A 334 20.28 10.64 -14.81
N GLY A 335 21.01 11.68 -15.18
CA GLY A 335 22.19 12.13 -14.44
C GLY A 335 22.39 13.64 -14.51
N GLU A 336 23.44 14.11 -13.83
CA GLU A 336 23.80 15.54 -13.80
C GLU A 336 24.08 16.09 -15.21
N ALA A 337 24.02 17.41 -15.36
CA ALA A 337 24.22 18.12 -16.63
C ALA A 337 23.28 17.70 -17.78
N GLY A 338 22.10 17.16 -17.44
CA GLY A 338 21.10 16.73 -18.43
C GLY A 338 21.43 15.39 -19.08
N TYR A 339 22.30 14.58 -18.47
CA TYR A 339 22.55 13.22 -18.93
C TYR A 339 21.24 12.43 -18.97
N PHE A 340 20.92 11.91 -20.14
CA PHE A 340 19.72 11.14 -20.43
C PHE A 340 20.09 10.00 -21.36
N ARG A 341 19.79 8.76 -20.97
CA ARG A 341 19.98 7.58 -21.81
C ARG A 341 18.81 6.65 -21.72
N GLU A 342 18.36 6.21 -22.88
CA GLU A 342 17.34 5.19 -23.07
C GLU A 342 17.99 3.81 -23.18
N LEU A 343 17.39 2.82 -22.51
CA LEU A 343 17.79 1.43 -22.53
C LEU A 343 16.55 0.57 -22.75
N ASP A 344 16.51 -0.10 -23.89
CA ASP A 344 15.43 -1.02 -24.22
C ASP A 344 15.44 -2.20 -23.24
N LEU A 345 14.41 -2.26 -22.43
CA LEU A 345 13.99 -3.51 -21.84
C LEU A 345 13.26 -4.29 -22.95
N ARG A 346 13.51 -5.59 -23.06
CA ARG A 346 12.85 -6.44 -24.07
C ARG A 346 11.34 -6.15 -24.09
N GLU A 347 10.77 -6.04 -25.29
CA GLU A 347 9.33 -5.79 -25.47
C GLU A 347 8.49 -6.74 -24.58
N PRO A 348 7.56 -6.19 -23.77
CA PRO A 348 6.68 -7.03 -22.96
C PRO A 348 5.80 -7.88 -23.87
N ASN A 349 5.67 -9.15 -23.55
CA ASN A 349 4.83 -10.07 -24.32
C ASN A 349 3.34 -9.78 -24.13
N HIS A 350 2.97 -9.04 -23.07
CA HIS A 350 1.59 -8.73 -22.73
C HIS A 350 1.41 -7.21 -22.55
N LYS A 351 0.68 -6.57 -23.46
CA LYS A 351 0.34 -5.14 -23.37
C LYS A 351 -0.51 -4.83 -22.12
N GLY A 352 -0.15 -3.76 -21.39
CA GLY A 352 -0.86 -3.29 -20.20
C GLY A 352 -0.50 -4.00 -18.89
N CYS A 353 0.72 -4.55 -18.77
CA CYS A 353 1.24 -5.05 -17.50
C CYS A 353 1.93 -3.92 -16.74
N TYR A 354 1.60 -3.75 -15.46
CA TYR A 354 2.31 -2.81 -14.59
C TYR A 354 3.77 -3.22 -14.45
N THR A 355 4.67 -2.30 -14.77
CA THR A 355 6.10 -2.50 -14.59
C THR A 355 6.55 -1.76 -13.34
N HIS A 356 7.11 -2.48 -12.37
CA HIS A 356 7.53 -1.87 -11.10
C HIS A 356 8.95 -2.22 -10.73
N MET A 357 9.73 -1.21 -10.38
CA MET A 357 11.09 -1.35 -9.88
C MET A 357 11.21 -0.90 -8.43
N CYS A 358 11.92 -1.70 -7.63
CA CYS A 358 12.31 -1.33 -6.27
C CYS A 358 13.77 -1.72 -5.97
N SER A 359 14.43 -0.92 -5.12
CA SER A 359 15.75 -1.25 -4.59
C SER A 359 15.66 -2.50 -3.70
N TYR A 360 16.61 -3.41 -3.82
CA TYR A 360 16.64 -4.68 -3.10
C TYR A 360 17.97 -4.90 -2.41
N VAL A 361 17.92 -5.03 -1.08
CA VAL A 361 19.08 -5.37 -0.27
C VAL A 361 18.88 -6.76 0.34
N PRO A 362 19.60 -7.80 -0.13
CA PRO A 362 19.52 -9.13 0.43
C PRO A 362 19.72 -9.15 1.94
N ASN A 363 18.85 -9.89 2.62
CA ASN A 363 18.92 -10.03 4.07
C ASN A 363 18.55 -11.45 4.51
N LEU A 364 19.00 -11.83 5.69
CA LEU A 364 18.82 -13.15 6.30
C LEU A 364 17.58 -13.25 7.18
N VAL A 365 16.75 -12.21 7.13
CA VAL A 365 15.49 -12.15 7.86
C VAL A 365 14.71 -13.43 7.61
N GLN A 366 14.40 -14.12 8.70
CA GLN A 366 13.64 -15.36 8.67
C GLN A 366 12.17 -15.03 8.63
N ILE A 367 11.43 -15.68 7.73
CA ILE A 367 9.97 -15.57 7.70
C ILE A 367 9.43 -16.39 8.88
N LYS A 368 8.82 -15.71 9.86
CA LYS A 368 8.21 -16.38 11.01
C LYS A 368 7.13 -17.35 10.55
N ARG A 369 6.99 -18.47 11.25
CA ARG A 369 5.89 -19.44 11.05
C ARG A 369 4.95 -19.41 12.27
N PRO A 370 3.65 -19.71 12.09
CA PRO A 370 2.69 -19.74 13.18
C PRO A 370 3.07 -20.75 14.26
N ALA A 371 2.81 -20.44 15.53
CA ALA A 371 2.86 -21.44 16.60
C ALA A 371 1.64 -22.39 16.50
N GLY A 372 1.86 -23.71 16.52
CA GLY A 372 0.80 -24.74 16.48
C GLY A 372 -0.35 -24.50 17.47
N GLY A 373 -1.63 -24.55 17.06
CA GLY A 373 -2.78 -24.46 17.97
C GLY A 373 -4.15 -24.19 17.33
N GLY A 374 -5.16 -25.02 17.66
CA GLY A 374 -6.52 -25.05 17.07
C GLY A 374 -7.49 -23.93 17.45
N LYS A 375 -7.11 -22.97 18.31
CA LYS A 375 -7.94 -21.77 18.63
C LYS A 375 -8.14 -20.81 17.44
N ARG A 376 -7.39 -21.02 16.34
CA ARG A 376 -7.34 -20.17 15.14
C ARG A 376 -8.63 -20.14 14.29
N LYS A 377 -9.29 -21.30 14.11
CA LYS A 377 -10.47 -21.39 13.23
C LYS A 377 -11.69 -20.66 13.79
N LEU A 378 -11.87 -20.69 15.12
CA LEU A 378 -13.03 -20.08 15.77
C LEU A 378 -12.97 -18.54 15.71
N GLN A 379 -11.80 -17.94 15.98
CA GLN A 379 -11.64 -16.48 15.94
C GLN A 379 -11.76 -15.91 14.52
N SER A 380 -11.15 -16.57 13.53
CA SER A 380 -11.34 -16.25 12.10
C SER A 380 -12.83 -16.34 11.68
N SER A 381 -13.57 -17.33 12.18
CA SER A 381 -15.00 -17.46 11.88
C SER A 381 -15.88 -16.36 12.51
N LEU A 382 -15.55 -15.89 13.72
CA LEU A 382 -16.27 -14.82 14.40
C LEU A 382 -16.02 -13.47 13.74
N GLU A 383 -14.78 -13.20 13.33
CA GLU A 383 -14.41 -11.97 12.63
C GLU A 383 -14.97 -11.92 11.21
N LYS A 384 -14.98 -13.06 10.49
CA LYS A 384 -15.68 -13.19 9.21
C LYS A 384 -17.17 -12.85 9.34
N ARG A 385 -17.84 -13.37 10.39
CA ARG A 385 -19.26 -13.04 10.67
C ARG A 385 -19.47 -11.55 10.94
N ARG A 386 -18.60 -10.90 11.73
CA ARG A 386 -18.69 -9.44 11.98
C ARG A 386 -18.53 -8.64 10.69
N TYR A 387 -17.58 -9.03 9.83
CA TYR A 387 -17.36 -8.38 8.55
C TYR A 387 -18.52 -8.61 7.56
N ASP A 388 -19.03 -9.84 7.45
CA ASP A 388 -20.18 -10.17 6.60
C ASP A 388 -21.42 -9.39 7.04
N GLN A 389 -21.62 -9.19 8.35
CA GLN A 389 -22.67 -8.34 8.89
C GLN A 389 -22.46 -6.86 8.52
N LYS A 390 -21.24 -6.32 8.66
CA LYS A 390 -20.92 -4.94 8.28
C LYS A 390 -21.14 -4.72 6.78
N THR A 391 -20.69 -5.63 5.94
CA THR A 391 -20.84 -5.57 4.47
C THR A 391 -22.29 -5.71 4.05
N SER A 392 -23.04 -6.65 4.65
CA SER A 392 -24.46 -6.83 4.34
C SER A 392 -25.29 -5.61 4.74
N ARG A 393 -24.98 -4.97 5.87
CA ARG A 393 -25.61 -3.71 6.30
C ARG A 393 -25.32 -2.58 5.32
N LEU A 394 -24.08 -2.44 4.85
CA LEU A 394 -23.68 -1.40 3.89
C LEU A 394 -24.29 -1.62 2.49
N VAL A 395 -24.34 -2.85 1.99
CA VAL A 395 -25.01 -3.18 0.71
C VAL A 395 -26.52 -2.94 0.80
N ALA A 396 -27.13 -3.25 1.95
CA ALA A 396 -28.54 -2.93 2.19
C ALA A 396 -28.78 -1.41 2.25
N LEU A 397 -27.84 -0.64 2.84
CA LEU A 397 -27.88 0.82 2.91
C LEU A 397 -27.78 1.45 1.52
N ASP A 398 -26.82 1.03 0.70
CA ASP A 398 -26.64 1.49 -0.68
C ASP A 398 -27.89 1.21 -1.55
N LYS A 399 -28.46 0.00 -1.45
CA LYS A 399 -29.73 -0.32 -2.13
C LYS A 399 -30.89 0.58 -1.67
N ARG A 400 -30.92 0.97 -0.40
CA ARG A 400 -31.97 1.84 0.17
C ARG A 400 -31.79 3.29 -0.24
N ILE A 401 -30.57 3.82 -0.23
CA ILE A 401 -30.25 5.18 -0.73
C ILE A 401 -30.61 5.28 -2.21
N LYS A 402 -30.25 4.28 -3.02
CA LYS A 402 -30.64 4.21 -4.45
C LYS A 402 -32.15 4.23 -4.64
N LYS A 403 -32.89 3.51 -3.79
CA LYS A 403 -34.36 3.49 -3.84
C LYS A 403 -34.96 4.85 -3.47
N VAL A 404 -34.43 5.51 -2.43
CA VAL A 404 -34.88 6.86 -2.04
C VAL A 404 -34.59 7.88 -3.15
N ASN A 405 -33.39 7.87 -3.73
CA ASN A 405 -33.04 8.77 -4.83
C ASN A 405 -33.87 8.51 -6.10
N MET A 406 -34.19 7.24 -6.40
CA MET A 406 -35.12 6.91 -7.50
C MET A 406 -36.55 7.39 -7.22
N ASN A 407 -37.03 7.26 -5.99
CA ASN A 407 -38.36 7.72 -5.60
C ASN A 407 -38.47 9.26 -5.62
N MET A 408 -37.42 9.98 -5.21
CA MET A 408 -37.37 11.45 -5.31
C MET A 408 -37.41 11.93 -6.77
N ASN A 409 -36.77 11.21 -7.70
CA ASN A 409 -36.82 11.53 -9.13
C ASN A 409 -38.16 11.17 -9.80
N MET A 410 -38.98 10.29 -9.21
CA MET A 410 -40.34 9.98 -9.68
C MET A 410 -41.43 10.85 -9.03
N GLY A 411 -41.08 11.68 -8.05
CA GLY A 411 -42.02 12.47 -7.23
C GLY A 411 -42.69 13.67 -7.89
N GLN A 412 -42.52 13.92 -9.20
CA GLN A 412 -43.26 15.00 -9.87
C GLN A 412 -44.69 14.61 -10.33
N THR A 413 -45.11 13.35 -10.18
CA THR A 413 -46.51 12.97 -10.45
C THR A 413 -46.95 11.77 -9.62
N ALA A 414 -47.56 12.01 -8.45
CA ALA A 414 -48.76 11.31 -7.94
C ALA A 414 -48.97 11.53 -6.43
N GLN A 415 -50.21 11.81 -6.03
CA GLN A 415 -50.68 11.77 -4.64
C GLN A 415 -50.60 10.32 -4.11
N SER A 416 -49.78 10.07 -3.09
CA SER A 416 -49.75 8.78 -2.38
C SER A 416 -50.53 8.83 -1.07
N SER A 417 -51.25 7.75 -0.75
CA SER A 417 -52.05 7.59 0.48
C SER A 417 -51.16 7.55 1.73
N GLY A 418 -51.63 8.13 2.84
CA GLY A 418 -50.85 8.32 4.09
C GLY A 418 -50.25 7.07 4.75
N GLY A 419 -50.64 5.85 4.33
CA GLY A 419 -50.01 4.61 4.78
C GLY A 419 -48.65 4.32 4.14
N ASP A 420 -48.38 4.85 2.94
CA ASP A 420 -47.10 4.67 2.25
C ASP A 420 -46.05 5.65 2.79
N VAL A 421 -46.47 6.89 3.09
CA VAL A 421 -45.61 7.95 3.65
C VAL A 421 -45.05 7.57 5.02
N GLU A 422 -45.85 6.98 5.91
CA GLU A 422 -45.33 6.55 7.22
C GLU A 422 -44.30 5.42 7.10
N LYS A 423 -44.48 4.52 6.13
CA LYS A 423 -43.54 3.44 5.87
C LYS A 423 -42.23 3.98 5.30
N GLU A 424 -42.29 4.95 4.39
CA GLU A 424 -41.12 5.64 3.85
C GLU A 424 -40.39 6.43 4.94
N LEU A 425 -41.11 7.10 5.85
CA LEU A 425 -40.51 7.80 6.99
C LEU A 425 -39.85 6.83 7.98
N LYS A 426 -40.44 5.65 8.23
CA LYS A 426 -39.82 4.60 9.05
C LYS A 426 -38.55 4.03 8.41
N ASP A 427 -38.56 3.88 7.09
CA ASP A 427 -37.39 3.42 6.35
C ASP A 427 -36.28 4.49 6.32
N ALA A 428 -36.63 5.77 6.24
CA ALA A 428 -35.71 6.90 6.37
C ALA A 428 -35.13 7.03 7.78
N PHE A 429 -35.95 6.88 8.82
CA PHE A 429 -35.48 6.92 10.22
C PHE A 429 -34.42 5.86 10.51
N LYS A 430 -34.63 4.63 10.01
CA LYS A 430 -33.67 3.53 10.10
C LYS A 430 -32.38 3.74 9.31
N LEU A 431 -32.29 4.78 8.49
CA LEU A 431 -31.04 5.18 7.83
C LEU A 431 -30.11 5.90 8.81
N TYR A 432 -30.69 6.64 9.75
CA TYR A 432 -29.98 7.46 10.73
C TYR A 432 -29.74 6.73 12.06
N ASP A 433 -30.60 5.78 12.43
CA ASP A 433 -30.43 4.89 13.59
C ASP A 433 -29.48 3.73 13.22
N ILE A 434 -28.17 3.90 13.46
CA ILE A 434 -27.09 3.00 12.99
C ILE A 434 -26.96 1.78 13.90
N ASP A 435 -27.11 1.97 15.21
CA ASP A 435 -27.01 0.90 16.19
C ASP A 435 -28.35 0.15 16.42
N CYS A 436 -29.44 0.62 15.79
CA CYS A 436 -30.79 0.07 15.83
C CYS A 436 -31.42 0.12 17.24
N ASP A 437 -31.04 1.10 18.05
CA ASP A 437 -31.63 1.29 19.39
C ASP A 437 -33.02 1.94 19.36
N GLY A 438 -33.48 2.37 18.17
CA GLY A 438 -34.77 3.00 17.94
C GLY A 438 -34.76 4.52 18.11
N LYS A 439 -33.58 5.12 18.23
CA LYS A 439 -33.34 6.55 18.41
C LYS A 439 -32.18 6.99 17.49
N ILE A 440 -32.04 8.29 17.27
CA ILE A 440 -30.91 8.84 16.50
C ILE A 440 -30.08 9.73 17.42
N SER A 441 -28.83 9.35 17.66
CA SER A 441 -27.88 10.16 18.41
C SER A 441 -27.18 11.22 17.53
N ALA A 442 -26.61 12.25 18.17
CA ALA A 442 -25.82 13.26 17.47
C ALA A 442 -24.61 12.68 16.72
N ASN A 443 -24.03 11.59 17.24
CA ASN A 443 -22.92 10.90 16.58
C ASN A 443 -23.38 10.15 15.33
N GLU A 444 -24.53 9.51 15.36
CA GLU A 444 -25.08 8.81 14.20
C GLU A 444 -25.54 9.79 13.12
N LEU A 445 -26.15 10.91 13.53
CA LEU A 445 -26.46 12.02 12.64
C LEU A 445 -25.18 12.57 11.98
N HIS A 446 -24.10 12.77 12.74
CA HIS A 446 -22.82 13.22 12.22
C HIS A 446 -22.20 12.24 11.22
N VAL A 447 -22.27 10.94 11.51
CA VAL A 447 -21.78 9.88 10.62
C VAL A 447 -22.54 9.91 9.28
N VAL A 448 -23.87 10.04 9.31
CA VAL A 448 -24.69 10.10 8.09
C VAL A 448 -24.47 11.41 7.32
N MET A 449 -24.36 12.56 7.99
CA MET A 449 -24.08 13.85 7.34
C MET A 449 -22.71 13.86 6.64
N THR A 450 -21.71 13.25 7.28
CA THR A 450 -20.37 13.08 6.70
C THR A 450 -20.41 12.16 5.47
N TRP A 451 -21.27 11.14 5.46
CA TRP A 451 -21.47 10.26 4.31
C TRP A 451 -22.18 10.93 3.13
N LEU A 452 -23.03 11.93 3.40
CA LEU A 452 -23.71 12.73 2.36
C LEU A 452 -22.81 13.84 1.77
N GLY A 453 -21.56 13.95 2.23
CA GLY A 453 -20.61 14.97 1.77
C GLY A 453 -20.79 16.34 2.39
N GLU A 454 -21.67 16.47 3.38
CA GLU A 454 -21.91 17.72 4.11
C GLU A 454 -20.86 17.93 5.21
N LYS A 455 -20.33 19.14 5.31
CA LYS A 455 -19.31 19.51 6.31
C LYS A 455 -20.00 19.92 7.62
N CYS A 456 -20.33 18.96 8.47
CA CYS A 456 -20.91 19.21 9.79
C CYS A 456 -19.99 18.71 10.91
N THR A 457 -19.72 19.51 11.94
CA THR A 457 -19.00 19.04 13.14
C THR A 457 -19.95 18.32 14.11
N VAL A 458 -19.41 17.49 15.00
CA VAL A 458 -20.21 16.79 16.02
C VAL A 458 -20.96 17.79 16.91
N GLU A 459 -20.34 18.93 17.26
CA GLU A 459 -21.00 19.98 18.05
C GLU A 459 -22.18 20.61 17.30
N SER A 460 -22.06 20.78 15.98
CA SER A 460 -23.16 21.25 15.15
C SER A 460 -24.30 20.23 15.12
N CYS A 461 -23.99 18.94 15.04
CA CYS A 461 -24.99 17.86 15.08
C CYS A 461 -25.69 17.77 16.45
N VAL A 462 -24.99 18.04 17.56
CA VAL A 462 -25.62 18.16 18.89
C VAL A 462 -26.65 19.29 18.90
N GLY A 463 -26.32 20.45 18.32
CA GLY A 463 -27.27 21.55 18.19
C GLY A 463 -28.47 21.22 17.30
N MET A 464 -28.27 20.43 16.24
CA MET A 464 -29.35 19.96 15.36
C MET A 464 -30.28 18.98 16.07
N VAL A 465 -29.73 18.04 16.85
CA VAL A 465 -30.53 17.11 17.67
C VAL A 465 -31.34 17.88 18.70
N GLN A 466 -30.72 18.81 19.43
CA GLN A 466 -31.41 19.64 20.43
C GLN A 466 -32.54 20.51 19.86
N ALA A 467 -32.48 20.86 18.58
CA ALA A 467 -33.55 21.64 17.93
C ALA A 467 -34.80 20.80 17.62
N ILE A 468 -34.68 19.47 17.59
CA ILE A 468 -35.72 18.52 17.20
C ILE A 468 -36.22 17.72 18.41
N ASP A 469 -35.33 17.43 19.35
CA ASP A 469 -35.55 16.74 20.62
C ASP A 469 -36.55 17.52 21.51
N VAL A 470 -37.79 17.03 21.58
CA VAL A 470 -38.90 17.66 22.32
C VAL A 470 -38.95 17.16 23.76
N ASP A 471 -38.58 15.89 23.99
CA ASP A 471 -38.62 15.29 25.32
C ASP A 471 -37.35 15.51 26.15
N GLY A 472 -36.29 16.01 25.52
CA GLY A 472 -35.03 16.41 26.13
C GLY A 472 -34.13 15.22 26.49
N ASP A 473 -34.34 14.06 25.89
CA ASP A 473 -33.57 12.85 26.18
C ASP A 473 -32.18 12.83 25.52
N GLY A 474 -31.90 13.80 24.65
CA GLY A 474 -30.64 13.97 23.91
C GLY A 474 -30.57 13.17 22.61
N TYR A 475 -31.69 12.59 22.18
CA TYR A 475 -31.81 11.78 20.95
C TYR A 475 -33.01 12.26 20.12
N ILE A 476 -33.12 11.76 18.89
CA ILE A 476 -34.32 11.94 18.05
C ILE A 476 -35.07 10.61 17.98
N SER A 477 -36.25 10.55 18.56
CA SER A 477 -37.17 9.42 18.43
C SER A 477 -37.85 9.39 17.05
N PHE A 478 -38.45 8.26 16.68
CA PHE A 478 -39.17 8.14 15.42
C PHE A 478 -40.31 9.17 15.29
N GLU A 479 -41.03 9.45 16.37
CA GLU A 479 -42.16 10.41 16.34
C GLU A 479 -41.69 11.86 16.18
N GLU A 480 -40.53 12.21 16.74
CA GLU A 480 -39.91 13.54 16.56
C GLU A 480 -39.37 13.71 15.15
N PHE A 481 -38.69 12.69 14.62
CA PHE A 481 -38.25 12.64 13.23
C PHE A 481 -39.42 12.77 12.26
N LYS A 482 -40.52 12.02 12.50
CA LYS A 482 -41.75 12.09 11.70
C LYS A 482 -42.34 13.51 11.74
N THR A 483 -42.41 14.11 12.91
CA THR A 483 -42.94 15.47 13.10
C THR A 483 -42.11 16.52 12.38
N MET A 484 -40.78 16.40 12.43
CA MET A 484 -39.85 17.25 11.68
C MET A 484 -40.11 17.15 10.16
N MET A 485 -40.13 15.94 9.60
CA MET A 485 -40.29 15.73 8.16
C MET A 485 -41.67 16.16 7.63
N MET A 486 -42.73 16.04 8.45
CA MET A 486 -44.07 16.50 8.09
C MET A 486 -44.22 18.03 8.19
N ARG A 487 -43.41 18.71 9.02
CA ARG A 487 -43.40 20.18 9.10
C ARG A 487 -42.77 20.84 7.86
N SER A 488 -41.81 20.18 7.20
CA SER A 488 -41.18 20.67 5.97
C SER A 488 -41.97 20.40 4.68
N MET A 489 -43.09 19.67 4.75
CA MET A 489 -43.96 19.33 3.60
C MET A 489 -45.21 20.23 3.47
N LYS A 490 -45.40 21.20 4.38
CA LYS A 490 -46.38 22.30 4.25
C LYS A 490 -45.69 23.54 3.73
#